data_AF-A0A1A6G0Q9-F1
#
_entry.id   AF-A0A1A6G0Q9-F1
#
_cell.length_a   1.000
_cell.length_b   1.000
_cell.length_c   1.000
_cell.angle_alpha   90.00
_cell.angle_beta   90.00
_cell.angle_gamma   90.00
#
_symmetry.space_group_name_H-M   'P 1'
#
loop_
_entity.id
_entity.type
_entity.pdbx_description
1 polymer ?
#
loop_
_entity_poly.entity_id
_entity_poly.type
_entity_poly.pdbx_seq_one_letter_code
_entity_poly.pdbx_strand_id
1 'polypeptide(L)' 'MWCVPHPQKTDHTLVLLDTEGLGDVEKGDNQNDCWIFALAILLSSTFVYNSMGTINQQAMDQLQYPF' A
#
# COMPACT_ATOMS: atom_id res chain seq x y z
N MET A 1 4.43 10.45 2.28
CA MET A 1 3.33 10.75 3.24
C MET A 1 2.85 12.17 3.01
N TRP A 2 1.55 12.38 2.96
CA TRP A 2 0.95 13.71 2.84
C TRP A 2 -0.19 13.88 3.85
N CYS A 3 -0.08 14.90 4.71
CA CYS A 3 -1.08 15.23 5.72
C CYS A 3 -1.93 16.41 5.24
N VAL A 4 -3.24 16.24 5.18
CA VAL A 4 -4.20 17.26 4.75
C VAL A 4 -5.43 17.29 5.67
N PRO A 5 -6.18 18.41 5.78
CA PRO A 5 -7.45 18.42 6.51
C PRO A 5 -8.45 17.42 5.92
N HIS A 6 -9.18 16.69 6.76
CA HIS A 6 -10.17 15.73 6.27
C HIS A 6 -11.38 16.45 5.64
N PRO A 7 -11.73 16.19 4.37
CA PRO A 7 -12.70 17.01 3.61
C PRO A 7 -14.13 16.96 4.17
N GLN A 8 -14.46 15.92 4.93
CA GLN A 8 -15.79 15.69 5.52
C GLN A 8 -15.82 15.62 7.05
N LYS A 9 -14.67 15.69 7.74
CA LYS A 9 -14.58 15.53 9.21
C LYS A 9 -13.80 16.70 9.79
N THR A 10 -14.50 17.63 10.44
CA THR A 10 -13.87 18.77 11.12
C THR A 10 -12.92 18.28 12.21
N ASP A 11 -11.82 19.02 12.43
CA ASP A 11 -10.77 18.71 13.42
C ASP A 11 -10.04 17.37 13.22
N HIS A 12 -10.15 16.76 12.04
CA HIS A 12 -9.42 15.54 11.68
C HIS A 12 -8.40 15.81 10.57
N THR A 13 -7.26 15.14 10.65
CA THR A 13 -6.26 15.11 9.57
C THR A 13 -6.41 13.80 8.80
N LEU A 14 -6.50 13.90 7.47
CA LEU A 14 -6.35 12.78 6.56
C LEU A 14 -4.87 12.61 6.23
N VAL A 15 -4.31 11.43 6.53
CA VAL A 15 -2.93 11.07 6.20
C VAL A 15 -2.95 10.13 5.01
N LEU A 16 -2.35 10.55 3.91
CA LEU A 16 -2.17 9.76 2.71
C LEU A 16 -0.77 9.12 2.75
N LEU A 17 -0.75 7.79 2.81
CA LEU A 17 0.46 6.98 2.73
C LEU A 17 0.51 6.37 1.33
N ASP A 18 1.48 6.81 0.54
CA ASP A 18 1.77 6.26 -0.78
C ASP A 18 3.06 5.43 -0.67
N THR A 19 3.03 4.20 -1.18
CA THR A 19 4.18 3.28 -1.18
C THR A 19 4.73 3.20 -2.60
N GLU A 20 6.05 3.03 -2.77
CA GLU A 20 6.70 3.09 -4.09
C GLU A 20 6.39 1.89 -5.03
N GLY A 21 5.33 1.13 -4.76
CA GLY A 21 4.96 -0.07 -5.50
C GLY A 21 5.69 -1.31 -5.00
N LEU A 22 5.04 -2.45 -5.15
CA LEU A 22 5.56 -3.76 -4.77
C LEU A 22 6.24 -4.40 -5.97
N GLY A 23 7.44 -4.95 -5.80
CA GLY A 23 8.11 -5.70 -6.86
C GLY A 23 8.80 -4.82 -7.91
N ASP A 24 9.31 -3.66 -7.52
CA ASP A 24 10.23 -2.88 -8.36
C ASP A 24 11.54 -3.66 -8.52
N VAL A 25 11.62 -4.40 -9.63
CA VAL A 25 12.73 -5.32 -9.97
C VAL A 25 14.09 -4.61 -10.03
N GLU A 26 14.09 -3.28 -10.21
CA GLU A 26 15.32 -2.47 -10.25
C GLU A 26 15.87 -2.11 -8.86
N LYS A 27 15.07 -2.25 -7.78
CA LYS A 27 15.45 -1.87 -6.41
C LYS A 27 15.95 -3.01 -5.52
N GLY A 28 15.98 -4.24 -6.05
CA GLY A 28 16.90 -5.30 -5.60
C GLY A 28 16.64 -5.98 -4.25
N ASP A 29 15.73 -5.50 -3.39
CA ASP A 29 15.46 -6.12 -2.09
C ASP A 29 13.97 -6.34 -1.80
N ASN A 30 13.45 -7.47 -2.30
CA ASN A 30 12.07 -7.93 -2.08
C ASN A 30 11.68 -8.03 -0.60
N GLN A 31 12.63 -8.11 0.35
CA GLN A 31 12.28 -8.16 1.78
C GLN A 31 11.77 -6.81 2.29
N ASN A 32 12.34 -5.70 1.81
CA ASN A 32 11.91 -4.37 2.21
C ASN A 32 10.49 -4.07 1.73
N ASP A 33 10.13 -4.55 0.53
CA ASP A 33 8.79 -4.45 -0.02
C ASP A 33 7.74 -5.12 0.90
N CYS A 34 8.04 -6.31 1.42
CA CYS A 34 7.19 -7.00 2.39
C CYS A 34 6.99 -6.19 3.68
N TRP A 35 8.07 -5.62 4.22
CA TRP A 35 7.99 -4.82 5.44
C TRP A 35 7.22 -3.51 5.23
N ILE A 36 7.45 -2.82 4.11
CA ILE A 36 6.71 -1.61 3.75
C ILE A 36 5.22 -1.92 3.56
N PHE A 37 4.90 -3.04 2.92
CA PHE A 37 3.53 -3.51 2.76
C PHE A 37 2.86 -3.78 4.10
N ALA A 38 3.51 -4.55 4.98
CA ALA A 38 3.00 -4.84 6.32
C ALA A 38 2.81 -3.56 7.15
N LEU A 39 3.76 -2.62 7.09
CA LEU A 39 3.65 -1.33 7.77
C LEU A 39 2.50 -0.48 7.21
N ALA A 40 2.32 -0.45 5.89
CA ALA A 40 1.20 0.28 5.28
C ALA A 40 -0.15 -0.28 5.75
N ILE A 41 -0.29 -1.61 5.83
CA ILE A 41 -1.49 -2.25 6.39
C ILE A 41 -1.68 -1.86 7.86
N LEU A 42 -0.64 -1.99 8.69
CA LEU A 42 -0.73 -1.74 10.14
C LEU A 42 -0.98 -0.27 10.50
N LEU A 43 -0.45 0.67 9.71
CA LEU A 43 -0.57 2.11 9.98
C LEU A 43 -1.84 2.72 9.37
N SER A 44 -2.44 2.08 8.38
CA SER A 44 -3.63 2.60 7.69
C SER A 44 -4.92 2.21 8.41
N SER A 45 -5.87 3.13 8.47
CA SER A 45 -7.26 2.80 8.84
C SER A 45 -8.04 2.20 7.66
N THR A 46 -7.55 2.41 6.44
CA THR A 46 -8.12 1.88 5.20
C THR A 46 -6.96 1.68 4.23
N PHE A 47 -6.83 0.45 3.72
CA PHE A 47 -5.78 0.07 2.79
C PHE A 47 -6.33 0.02 1.37
N VAL A 48 -5.62 0.66 0.42
CA VAL A 48 -5.99 0.66 -1.00
C VAL A 48 -4.89 -0.08 -1.77
N TYR A 49 -5.23 -1.25 -2.32
CA TYR A 49 -4.35 -1.99 -3.22
C TYR A 49 -4.65 -1.61 -4.66
N ASN A 50 -3.68 -1.04 -5.36
CA ASN A 50 -3.81 -0.65 -6.76
C ASN A 50 -3.12 -1.70 -7.65
N SER A 51 -3.86 -2.30 -8.59
CA SER A 51 -3.33 -3.24 -9.58
C SER A 51 -3.81 -2.88 -10.98
N MET A 52 -3.00 -3.19 -11.98
CA MET A 52 -3.32 -2.90 -13.38
C MET A 52 -4.07 -4.06 -14.02
N GLY A 53 -5.07 -3.75 -14.84
CA GLY A 53 -5.83 -4.75 -15.60
C GLY A 53 -6.97 -5.39 -14.79
N THR A 54 -7.34 -6.61 -15.17
CA THR A 54 -8.41 -7.35 -14.50
C THR A 54 -7.87 -8.14 -13.30
N ILE A 55 -8.74 -8.43 -12.34
CA ILE A 55 -8.43 -9.34 -11.23
C ILE A 55 -8.28 -10.76 -11.83
N ASN A 56 -7.04 -11.21 -11.97
CA ASN A 56 -6.67 -12.54 -12.45
C ASN A 56 -5.87 -13.28 -11.36
N GLN A 57 -5.47 -14.53 -11.64
CA GLN A 57 -4.70 -15.32 -10.67
C GLN A 57 -3.39 -14.63 -10.26
N GLN A 58 -2.69 -14.03 -11.23
CA GLN A 58 -1.44 -13.31 -10.96
C GLN A 58 -1.64 -12.13 -9.99
N ALA A 59 -2.73 -11.36 -10.15
CA ALA A 59 -3.07 -10.27 -9.23
C ALA A 59 -3.34 -10.77 -7.81
N MET A 60 -3.94 -11.96 -7.68
CA MET A 60 -4.16 -12.62 -6.39
C MET A 60 -2.84 -13.12 -5.79
N ASP A 61 -1.97 -13.73 -6.59
CA ASP A 61 -0.67 -14.23 -6.14
C ASP A 61 0.25 -13.09 -5.66
N GLN A 62 0.19 -11.92 -6.32
CA GLN A 62 0.94 -10.72 -5.90
C GLN A 62 0.39 -10.09 -4.61
N LEU A 63 -0.91 -10.25 -4.35
CA LEU A 63 -1.52 -9.82 -3.10
C LEU A 63 -1.22 -10.80 -1.95
N GLN A 64 -1.08 -12.08 -2.27
CA GLN A 64 -0.79 -13.13 -1.31
C GLN A 64 0.70 -13.11 -0.94
N TYR A 65 1.06 -12.32 0.06
CA TYR A 65 2.38 -12.40 0.67
C TYR A 65 2.44 -13.60 1.65
N PRO A 66 3.26 -14.63 1.37
CA PRO A 66 3.49 -15.69 2.33
C PRO A 66 4.27 -15.13 3.54
N PHE A 67 3.82 -15.51 4.73
CA PHE A 67 4.53 -15.28 6.00
C PHE A 67 5.84 -16.07 6.05
#